data_AF-A0A0J6E5W6-F1
#
_entry.id   AF-A0A0J6E5W6-F1
#
_cell.length_a   1.000
_cell.length_b   1.000
_cell.length_c   1.000
_cell.angle_alpha   90.00
_cell.angle_beta   90.00
_cell.angle_gamma   90.00
#
_symmetry.space_group_name_H-M   'P 1'
#
loop_
_entity.id
_entity.type
_entity.pdbx_description
1 polymer ?
#
loop_
_entity_poly.entity_id
_entity_poly.type
_entity_poly.pdbx_seq_one_letter_code
_entity_poly.pdbx_strand_id
1 'polypeptide(L)' 'MTEGGRPIVIPCSGDRFDQWRLGEAGGSIAFAKGGIPVFQFENKGQYERYVKLKRQEEAK' A
#
# COMPACT_ATOMS: atom_id res chain seq x y z
N MET A 1 -3.71 21.30 16.33
CA MET A 1 -3.19 21.17 14.94
C MET A 1 -2.69 19.75 14.83
N THR A 2 -3.57 18.83 14.43
CA THR A 2 -3.32 17.38 14.50
C THR A 2 -2.15 17.04 13.59
N GLU A 3 -1.09 16.44 14.15
CA GLU A 3 0.07 15.96 13.39
C GLU A 3 -0.43 14.94 12.37
N GLY A 4 -0.63 15.40 11.13
CA GLY A 4 -0.96 14.55 10.00
C GLY A 4 0.24 13.64 9.74
N GLY A 5 0.19 12.42 10.28
CA GLY A 5 1.11 11.35 9.92
C GLY A 5 1.19 11.28 8.40
N ARG A 6 2.39 11.42 7.84
CA ARG A 6 2.55 11.46 6.39
C ARG A 6 2.00 10.15 5.81
N PRO A 7 1.17 10.21 4.75
CA PRO A 7 0.68 9.01 4.10
C PRO A 7 1.87 8.18 3.63
N ILE A 8 1.84 6.88 3.91
CA ILE A 8 2.90 5.96 3.49
C ILE A 8 2.64 5.65 2.02
N VAL A 9 3.63 5.88 1.18
CA VAL A 9 3.55 5.56 -0.25
C VAL A 9 4.64 4.57 -0.62
N ILE A 10 4.26 3.52 -1.33
CA ILE A 10 5.18 2.53 -1.89
C ILE A 10 4.90 2.34 -3.38
N PRO A 11 5.91 1.99 -4.20
CA PRO A 11 5.69 1.68 -5.60
C PRO A 11 4.67 0.54 -5.76
N CYS A 12 3.65 0.76 -6.59
CA CYS A 12 2.70 -0.29 -6.97
C CYS A 12 3.44 -1.29 -7.86
N SER A 13 3.40 -2.57 -7.52
CA SER A 13 3.74 -3.63 -8.48
C SER A 13 2.57 -3.77 -9.46
N GLY A 14 2.88 -4.08 -10.73
CA GLY A 14 1.85 -4.31 -11.76
C GLY A 14 1.04 -5.60 -11.55
N ASP A 15 1.30 -6.35 -10.49
CA ASP A 15 0.65 -7.61 -10.16
C ASP A 15 -0.78 -7.41 -9.65
N ARG A 16 -1.72 -8.17 -10.22
CA ARG A 16 -3.11 -8.21 -9.74
C ARG A 16 -3.21 -8.62 -8.27
N PHE A 17 -2.25 -9.41 -7.78
CA PHE A 17 -2.17 -9.79 -6.37
C PHE A 17 -1.91 -8.58 -5.47
N ASP A 18 -1.04 -7.67 -5.89
CA ASP A 18 -0.73 -6.46 -5.12
C ASP A 18 -1.92 -5.49 -5.09
N GLN A 19 -2.72 -5.42 -6.16
CA GLN A 19 -3.99 -4.67 -6.17
C GLN A 19 -5.03 -5.26 -5.21
N TRP A 20 -5.16 -6.58 -5.16
CA TRP A 20 -6.06 -7.25 -4.21
C TRP A 20 -5.60 -7.04 -2.76
N ARG A 21 -4.29 -7.21 -2.48
CA ARG A 21 -3.71 -6.97 -1.15
C ARG A 21 -3.91 -5.55 -0.66
N LEU A 22 -3.85 -4.57 -1.57
CA LEU A 22 -4.12 -3.18 -1.24
C LEU A 22 -5.57 -2.99 -0.77
N GLY A 23 -6.52 -3.56 -1.50
CA GLY A 23 -7.94 -3.54 -1.12
C GLY A 23 -8.18 -4.18 0.25
N GLU A 24 -7.58 -5.34 0.50
CA GLU A 24 -7.64 -6.02 1.80
C GLU A 24 -6.97 -5.24 2.93
N ALA A 25 -5.85 -4.57 2.64
CA ALA A 25 -5.16 -3.72 3.60
C ALA A 25 -5.91 -2.41 3.90
N GLY A 26 -6.85 -2.03 3.03
CA GLY A 26 -7.57 -0.75 3.08
C GLY A 26 -6.73 0.43 2.57
N GLY A 27 -5.72 0.16 1.74
CA GLY A 27 -4.96 1.20 1.04
C GLY A 27 -5.64 1.62 -0.26
N SER A 28 -5.12 2.68 -0.89
CA SER A 28 -5.62 3.22 -2.16
C SER A 28 -4.52 3.29 -3.21
N ILE A 29 -4.87 3.15 -4.49
CA ILE A 29 -3.90 3.38 -5.58
C ILE A 29 -3.89 4.88 -5.86
N ALA A 30 -2.72 5.49 -5.73
CA ALA A 30 -2.45 6.86 -6.14
C ALA A 30 -1.45 6.86 -7.31
N PHE A 31 -1.31 7.98 -8.00
CA PHE A 31 -0.32 8.15 -9.06
C PHE A 31 0.76 9.14 -8.59
N ALA A 32 2.00 8.66 -8.51
CA ALA A 32 3.14 9.51 -8.18
C ALA A 32 3.53 10.40 -9.37
N LYS A 33 4.40 11.38 -9.09
CA LYS A 33 4.92 12.33 -10.09
C LYS A 33 5.65 11.53 -11.19
N GLY A 34 5.05 11.49 -12.39
CA GLY A 34 5.51 10.66 -13.51
C GLY A 34 4.51 9.60 -13.98
N GLY A 35 3.30 9.54 -13.41
CA GLY A 35 2.26 8.59 -13.84
C GLY A 35 2.49 7.16 -13.34
N ILE A 36 3.42 6.99 -12.40
CA ILE A 36 3.73 5.69 -11.81
C ILE A 36 2.66 5.39 -10.75
N PRO A 37 1.93 4.27 -10.86
CA PRO A 37 1.00 3.86 -9.82
C PRO A 37 1.79 3.57 -8.52
N VAL A 38 1.27 4.06 -7.41
CA VAL A 38 1.82 3.86 -6.06
C VAL A 38 0.69 3.48 -5.12
N PHE A 39 0.99 2.61 -4.17
CA PHE A 39 0.07 2.33 -3.08
C PHE A 39 0.21 3.40 -2.02
N GLN A 40 -0.90 4.05 -1.72
CA GLN A 40 -1.03 5.07 -0.70
C GLN A 40 -1.79 4.48 0.49
N PHE A 41 -1.20 4.64 1.66
CA PHE A 41 -1.80 4.25 2.93
C PHE A 41 -1.96 5.49 3.80
N GLU A 42 -3.15 5.68 4.34
CA GLU A 42 -3.48 6.82 5.21
C GLU A 42 -2.87 6.67 6.60
N ASN A 43 -2.61 5.43 7.04
CA ASN A 43 -2.06 5.14 8.34
C ASN A 43 -1.13 3.93 8.31
N LYS A 44 -0.29 3.82 9.35
CA LYS A 44 0.65 2.72 9.51
C LYS A 44 -0.06 1.35 9.61
N GLY A 45 -1.27 1.30 10.17
CA GLY A 45 -2.03 0.05 10.29
C GLY A 45 -2.41 -0.57 8.95
N GLN A 46 -2.79 0.24 7.95
CA GLN A 46 -3.01 -0.23 6.58
C GLN A 46 -1.71 -0.77 5.97
N TYR A 47 -0.60 -0.06 6.12
CA TYR A 47 0.71 -0.52 5.65
C TYR A 47 1.15 -1.83 6.31
N GLU A 48 0.97 -1.98 7.62
CA GLU A 48 1.31 -3.21 8.36
C GLU A 48 0.47 -4.40 7.89
N ARG A 49 -0.81 -4.20 7.58
CA ARG A 49 -1.65 -5.24 6.96
C ARG A 49 -1.13 -5.66 5.59
N TYR A 50 -0.79 -4.68 4.74
CA TYR A 50 -0.23 -4.94 3.42
C TYR A 50 1.09 -5.74 3.52
N VAL A 51 2.02 -5.33 4.39
CA VAL A 51 3.29 -6.05 4.61
C VAL A 51 3.05 -7.46 5.15
N LYS A 52 2.07 -7.64 6.04
CA LYS A 52 1.71 -8.95 6.58
C LYS A 52 1.17 -9.88 5.49
N LEU A 53 0.31 -9.37 4.61
CA LEU A 53 -0.22 -10.11 3.46
C LEU A 53 0.90 -10.48 2.47
N LYS A 54 1.80 -9.53 2.18
CA LYS A 54 2.96 -9.78 1.30
C LYS A 54 3.87 -10.88 1.86
N ARG A 55 4.20 -10.83 3.16
CA ARG A 55 5.04 -11.83 3.84
C ARG A 55 4.44 -13.23 3.86
N GLN A 56 3.11 -13.36 3.90
CA GLN A 56 2.46 -14.68 3.89
C GLN A 56 2.60 -15.39 2.54
N GLU A 57 2.71 -14.64 1.45
CA GLU A 57 2.83 -15.18 0.11
C GLU A 57 4.29 -15.50 -0.27
N GLU A 58 5.27 -14.71 0.18
CA GLU A 58 6.70 -15.02 -0.04
C GLU A 58 7.18 -16.24 0.77
N ALA A 59 6.43 -16.65 1.80
CA ALA A 59 6.75 -17.80 2.65
C ALA A 59 6.19 -19.14 2.12
N LYS A 60 5.55 -19.15 0.95
CA LYS A 60 4.88 -20.31 0.36
C LYS A 60 5.60 -20.77 -0.91
#